data_AF-A0A8C9A9P1-F1
#
_entry.id   AF-A0A8C9A9P1-F1
#
_cell.length_a   1.000
_cell.length_b   1.000
_cell.length_c   1.000
_cell.angle_alpha   90.00
_cell.angle_beta   90.00
_cell.angle_gamma   90.00
#
_symmetry.space_group_name_H-M   'P 1'
#
loop_
_entity.id
_entity.type
_entity.pdbx_description
1 polymer ?
#
loop_
_entity_poly.entity_id
_entity_poly.type
_entity_poly.pdbx_seq_one_letter_code
_entity_poly.pdbx_strand_id
1 'polypeptide(L)'
;MPGCPCPGCGMAGQRLLFLTALALELLGRAGGSQPALRNRGAAAACRLDNKESESWGALLSGERLDTWICSLLGSLMVGLSGVFPLLVIPLEMGTMLRSEAGARRLKQLLSFALGGLLGNVFLHLLPEAWAYTCSATCGHPAEQAAKFSQIKGVFLFLHLSLPFCVYPGPAPSKDPTTAASAGATLNGGRCLAQPAAEPGLGAVVRSIKVSGYLNLLANTIDNFTHGLAVAASFLVSKKIGLLTTMAILLHEIPHEVGDFAILLRAGFDRWSAAKLQLSTALGGLLGACFAICTQSPKGVEETVAWILPFTSGGFLYIALVNVLPDLLEEDDPWHSLQQVLLLCTGIVVMVLFSLFVE
;
A
#
# COMPACT_ATOMS: atom_id res chain seq x y z
N MET A 1 69.93 12.56 -6.52
CA MET A 1 69.64 11.30 -5.79
C MET A 1 68.58 11.60 -4.73
N PRO A 2 67.66 10.66 -4.41
CA PRO A 2 66.34 10.40 -5.03
C PRO A 2 65.18 10.77 -4.06
N GLY A 3 63.87 10.68 -4.36
CA GLY A 3 63.19 9.98 -5.44
C GLY A 3 61.66 10.16 -5.50
N CYS A 4 61.12 9.67 -6.62
CA CYS A 4 59.78 9.14 -6.96
C CYS A 4 58.48 9.79 -6.47
N PRO A 5 57.56 10.03 -7.43
CA PRO A 5 56.14 9.72 -7.28
C PRO A 5 55.65 8.77 -8.41
N CYS A 6 54.75 7.84 -8.07
CA CYS A 6 53.85 7.10 -8.97
C CYS A 6 52.86 6.25 -8.14
N PRO A 7 51.72 5.77 -8.67
CA PRO A 7 50.69 6.46 -9.48
C PRO A 7 49.24 6.01 -9.12
N GLY A 8 48.21 6.64 -9.73
CA GLY A 8 46.97 5.92 -10.08
C GLY A 8 45.64 6.65 -9.91
N CYS A 9 45.20 7.40 -10.94
CA CYS A 9 43.77 7.51 -11.26
C CYS A 9 43.54 7.79 -12.76
N GLY A 10 43.24 6.72 -13.51
CA GLY A 10 42.11 6.63 -14.44
C GLY A 10 42.01 7.54 -15.68
N MET A 11 42.83 7.30 -16.71
CA MET A 11 42.56 7.70 -18.10
C MET A 11 41.51 6.79 -18.76
N ALA A 12 40.21 6.95 -18.44
CA ALA A 12 39.13 6.20 -19.10
C ALA A 12 38.08 7.09 -19.80
N GLY A 13 37.87 8.35 -19.37
CA GLY A 13 36.83 9.21 -19.94
C GLY A 13 37.14 9.80 -21.32
N GLN A 14 38.42 10.05 -21.62
CA GLN A 14 38.79 10.88 -22.77
C GLN A 14 38.94 10.09 -24.08
N ARG A 15 39.15 8.76 -24.01
CA ARG A 15 39.18 7.88 -25.18
C ARG A 15 37.78 7.51 -25.68
N LEU A 16 36.77 7.52 -24.82
CA LEU A 16 35.39 7.17 -25.17
C LEU A 16 34.70 8.28 -25.98
N LEU A 17 34.95 9.55 -25.65
CA LEU A 17 34.38 10.70 -26.37
C LEU A 17 34.93 10.86 -27.79
N PHE A 18 36.20 10.48 -28.01
CA PHE A 18 36.82 10.53 -29.34
C PHE A 18 36.29 9.43 -30.26
N LEU A 19 35.98 8.25 -29.72
CA LEU A 19 35.40 7.13 -30.48
C LEU A 19 33.93 7.37 -30.85
N THR A 20 33.14 8.03 -30.00
CA THR A 20 31.76 8.40 -30.32
C THR A 20 31.67 9.50 -31.38
N ALA A 21 32.59 10.48 -31.36
CA ALA A 21 32.62 11.53 -32.37
C ALA A 21 33.04 11.00 -33.76
N LEU A 22 34.02 10.09 -33.81
CA LEU A 22 34.48 9.44 -35.05
C LEU A 22 33.40 8.51 -35.64
N ALA A 23 32.61 7.83 -34.79
CA ALA A 23 31.49 7.00 -35.23
C ALA A 23 30.34 7.83 -35.83
N LEU A 24 30.08 9.03 -35.30
CA LEU A 24 29.06 9.94 -35.82
C LEU A 24 29.46 10.59 -37.17
N GLU A 25 30.75 10.90 -37.38
CA GLU A 25 31.21 11.38 -38.69
C GLU A 25 31.22 10.27 -39.76
N LEU A 26 31.53 9.02 -39.38
CA LEU A 26 31.51 7.89 -40.32
C LEU A 26 30.08 7.47 -40.71
N LEU A 27 29.08 7.64 -39.82
CA LEU A 27 27.67 7.48 -40.14
C LEU A 27 27.09 8.65 -40.95
N GLY A 28 27.68 9.85 -40.85
CA GLY A 28 27.24 11.04 -41.59
C GLY A 28 27.68 11.10 -43.06
N ARG A 29 28.67 10.30 -43.47
CA ARG A 29 29.27 10.39 -44.83
C ARG A 29 28.79 9.35 -45.84
N ALA A 30 27.90 8.43 -45.46
CA ALA A 30 27.39 7.35 -46.33
C ALA A 30 26.00 7.64 -46.96
N GLY A 31 25.62 8.92 -47.10
CA GLY A 31 24.30 9.33 -47.61
C GLY A 31 24.37 10.31 -48.79
N GLY A 32 25.25 10.06 -49.76
CA GLY A 32 25.33 10.86 -50.98
C GLY A 32 24.41 10.33 -52.09
N SER A 33 23.44 11.17 -52.49
CA SER A 33 22.69 11.13 -53.77
C SER A 33 21.40 10.30 -53.80
N GLN A 34 20.23 10.90 -53.50
CA GLN A 34 18.97 10.73 -54.27
C GLN A 34 17.92 11.81 -53.84
N PRO A 35 17.52 12.77 -54.71
CA PRO A 35 16.57 13.82 -54.35
C PRO A 35 15.11 13.37 -54.17
N ALA A 36 14.76 12.11 -54.47
CA ALA A 36 13.39 11.62 -54.48
C ALA A 36 12.92 10.95 -53.16
N LEU A 37 13.85 10.56 -52.28
CA LEU A 37 13.54 9.88 -51.00
C LEU A 37 13.33 10.86 -49.83
N ARG A 38 13.79 12.11 -49.98
CA ARG A 38 13.68 13.16 -48.94
C ARG A 38 12.25 13.63 -48.71
N ASN A 39 11.41 13.68 -49.75
CA ASN A 39 9.99 14.05 -49.59
C ASN A 39 9.15 12.94 -48.96
N ARG A 40 9.50 11.66 -49.18
CA ARG A 40 8.81 10.51 -48.57
C ARG A 40 9.26 10.30 -47.12
N GLY A 41 10.55 10.51 -46.84
CA GLY A 41 11.12 10.52 -45.50
C GLY A 41 10.64 11.68 -44.64
N ALA A 42 10.54 12.90 -45.18
CA ALA A 42 9.97 14.04 -44.46
C ALA A 42 8.46 13.85 -44.18
N ALA A 43 7.69 13.30 -45.12
CA ALA A 43 6.27 13.03 -44.91
C ALA A 43 6.00 11.82 -43.98
N ALA A 44 6.95 10.89 -43.86
CA ALA A 44 6.91 9.79 -42.89
C ALA A 44 7.42 10.21 -41.51
N ALA A 45 8.47 11.04 -41.45
CA ALA A 45 8.98 11.65 -40.22
C ALA A 45 7.98 12.64 -39.63
N CYS A 46 7.35 13.50 -40.44
CA CYS A 46 6.24 14.34 -39.98
C CYS A 46 5.01 13.52 -39.56
N ARG A 47 4.79 12.33 -40.13
CA ARG A 47 3.70 11.44 -39.69
C ARG A 47 4.03 10.71 -38.40
N LEU A 48 5.29 10.34 -38.17
CA LEU A 48 5.74 9.74 -36.91
C LEU A 48 5.80 10.80 -35.81
N ASP A 49 6.31 11.97 -36.10
CA ASP A 49 6.36 13.12 -35.19
C ASP A 49 4.94 13.62 -34.87
N ASN A 50 4.02 13.71 -35.85
CA ASN A 50 2.62 13.99 -35.55
C ASN A 50 1.94 12.86 -34.78
N LYS A 51 2.24 11.58 -35.04
CA LYS A 51 1.63 10.45 -34.31
C LYS A 51 2.17 10.31 -32.89
N GLU A 52 3.44 10.61 -32.66
CA GLU A 52 4.03 10.73 -31.32
C GLU A 52 3.51 11.99 -30.63
N SER A 53 3.45 13.14 -31.31
CA SER A 53 2.89 14.39 -30.77
C SER A 53 1.40 14.30 -30.45
N GLU A 54 0.62 13.56 -31.24
CA GLU A 54 -0.78 13.21 -30.94
C GLU A 54 -0.88 12.21 -29.79
N SER A 55 0.06 11.26 -29.68
CA SER A 55 0.15 10.33 -28.55
C SER A 55 0.53 11.03 -27.24
N TRP A 56 1.46 11.99 -27.29
CA TRP A 56 1.85 12.84 -26.16
C TRP A 56 0.76 13.86 -25.84
N GLY A 57 0.10 14.44 -26.85
CA GLY A 57 -1.01 15.38 -26.70
C GLY A 57 -2.29 14.73 -26.17
N ALA A 58 -2.53 13.45 -26.48
CA ALA A 58 -3.61 12.64 -25.90
C ALA A 58 -3.24 12.07 -24.51
N LEU A 59 -1.95 11.93 -24.20
CA LEU A 59 -1.46 11.64 -22.85
C LEU A 59 -1.52 12.88 -21.93
N LEU A 60 -1.37 14.08 -22.49
CA LEU A 60 -1.35 15.37 -21.80
C LEU A 60 -2.64 16.18 -22.02
N SER A 61 -3.75 15.54 -22.40
CA SER A 61 -5.05 16.20 -22.38
C SER A 61 -5.35 16.66 -20.95
N GLY A 62 -5.86 17.89 -20.79
CA GLY A 62 -5.99 18.53 -19.47
C GLY A 62 -6.72 17.68 -18.43
N GLU A 63 -7.72 16.90 -18.83
CA GLU A 63 -8.45 15.96 -17.95
C GLU A 63 -7.60 14.77 -17.50
N ARG A 64 -6.71 14.27 -18.36
CA ARG A 64 -5.81 13.17 -18.03
C ARG A 64 -4.70 13.65 -17.11
N LEU A 65 -4.14 14.83 -17.38
CA LEU A 65 -3.15 15.46 -16.52
C LEU A 65 -3.71 15.71 -15.11
N ASP A 66 -4.93 16.24 -15.01
CA ASP A 66 -5.64 16.42 -13.75
C ASP A 66 -5.75 15.11 -12.97
N THR A 67 -6.12 14.03 -13.66
CA THR A 67 -6.27 12.70 -13.05
C THR A 67 -4.94 12.14 -12.55
N TRP A 68 -3.86 12.31 -13.31
CA TRP A 68 -2.50 11.95 -12.89
C TRP A 68 -2.08 12.71 -11.64
N ILE A 69 -2.25 14.03 -11.65
CA ILE A 69 -1.87 14.89 -10.53
C ILE A 69 -2.69 14.54 -9.28
N CYS A 70 -4.01 14.42 -9.41
CA CYS A 70 -4.89 14.06 -8.30
C CYS A 70 -4.55 12.68 -7.72
N SER A 71 -4.27 11.70 -8.56
CA SER A 71 -3.93 10.33 -8.13
C SER A 71 -2.59 10.28 -7.39
N LEU A 72 -1.57 10.95 -7.94
CA LEU A 72 -0.25 11.02 -7.30
C LEU A 72 -0.29 11.83 -6.01
N LEU A 73 -1.01 12.95 -5.99
CA LEU A 73 -1.18 13.77 -4.80
C LEU A 73 -1.95 13.02 -3.71
N GLY A 74 -3.07 12.36 -4.07
CA GLY A 74 -3.85 11.57 -3.13
C GLY A 74 -3.04 10.40 -2.56
N SER A 75 -2.33 9.66 -3.40
CA SER A 75 -1.45 8.58 -2.95
C SER A 75 -0.29 9.07 -2.08
N LEU A 76 0.28 10.23 -2.40
CA LEU A 76 1.32 10.86 -1.57
C LEU A 76 0.75 11.28 -0.22
N MET A 77 -0.45 11.86 -0.17
CA MET A 77 -1.11 12.24 1.08
C MET A 77 -1.34 11.03 1.99
N VAL A 78 -1.80 9.92 1.42
CA VAL A 78 -1.96 8.65 2.15
C VAL A 78 -0.60 8.18 2.69
N GLY A 79 0.43 8.08 1.85
CA GLY A 79 1.75 7.61 2.28
C GLY A 79 2.45 8.54 3.29
N LEU A 80 2.17 9.84 3.24
CA LEU A 80 2.67 10.80 4.24
C LEU A 80 2.01 10.63 5.62
N SER A 81 0.86 9.95 5.69
CA SER A 81 0.23 9.62 6.98
C SER A 81 1.11 8.72 7.84
N GLY A 82 2.04 7.95 7.25
CA GLY A 82 3.07 7.20 7.99
C GLY A 82 4.03 8.04 8.83
N VAL A 83 4.09 9.36 8.61
CA VAL A 83 4.88 10.29 9.46
C VAL A 83 4.02 10.89 10.59
N PHE A 84 2.69 10.78 10.49
CA PHE A 84 1.75 11.30 11.49
C PHE A 84 2.03 10.81 12.93
N PRO A 85 2.41 9.54 13.17
CA PRO A 85 2.77 9.08 14.52
C PRO A 85 3.90 9.90 15.16
N LEU A 86 4.84 10.43 14.37
CA LEU A 86 5.92 11.30 14.88
C LEU A 86 5.41 12.65 15.39
N LEU A 87 4.28 13.14 14.85
CA LEU A 87 3.64 14.39 15.26
C LEU A 87 2.73 14.21 16.49
N VAL A 88 2.01 13.08 16.54
CA VAL A 88 1.03 12.81 17.61
C VAL A 88 1.67 12.21 18.86
N ILE A 89 2.76 11.46 18.72
CA ILE A 89 3.43 10.81 19.86
C ILE A 89 4.52 11.75 20.39
N PRO A 90 4.32 12.43 21.54
CA PRO A 90 5.35 13.24 22.15
C PRO A 90 6.61 12.41 22.50
N LEU A 91 7.76 13.10 22.52
CA LEU A 91 9.12 12.58 22.77
C LEU A 91 9.23 11.61 23.94
N GLU A 92 8.42 11.81 24.97
CA GLU A 92 8.29 10.93 26.12
C GLU A 92 7.02 10.12 25.94
N MET A 93 7.14 8.85 25.54
CA MET A 93 6.16 7.76 25.76
C MET A 93 6.11 6.76 24.59
N GLY A 94 7.17 5.98 24.42
CA GLY A 94 6.98 4.58 23.99
C GLY A 94 6.09 3.77 24.97
N THR A 95 5.75 4.35 26.12
CA THR A 95 4.93 3.81 27.21
C THR A 95 3.43 4.14 27.11
N MET A 96 2.99 5.18 26.38
CA MET A 96 1.56 5.49 26.24
C MET A 96 0.84 4.47 25.37
N LEU A 97 1.51 4.00 24.30
CA LEU A 97 1.03 2.87 23.49
C LEU A 97 1.17 1.52 24.21
N ARG A 98 1.80 1.49 25.39
CA ARG A 98 1.79 0.34 26.31
C ARG A 98 0.80 0.51 27.45
N SER A 99 0.20 1.70 27.60
CA SER A 99 -0.83 1.95 28.58
C SER A 99 -2.15 1.38 28.06
N GLU A 100 -2.92 0.78 28.97
CA GLU A 100 -4.26 0.29 28.70
C GLU A 100 -5.17 1.39 28.14
N ALA A 101 -5.02 2.63 28.62
CA ALA A 101 -5.78 3.78 28.12
C ALA A 101 -5.42 4.13 26.66
N GLY A 102 -4.14 4.03 26.28
CA GLY A 102 -3.67 4.28 24.92
C GLY A 102 -4.18 3.22 23.95
N ALA A 103 -4.10 1.95 24.32
CA ALA A 103 -4.66 0.85 23.54
C ALA A 103 -6.18 1.02 23.34
N ARG A 104 -6.90 1.44 24.38
CA ARG A 104 -8.34 1.71 24.30
C ARG A 104 -8.69 2.85 23.35
N ARG A 105 -7.95 3.97 23.40
CA ARG A 105 -8.13 5.09 22.48
C ARG A 105 -7.83 4.68 21.04
N LEU A 106 -6.79 3.87 20.84
CA LEU A 106 -6.45 3.34 19.52
C LEU A 106 -7.59 2.48 18.97
N LYS A 107 -8.14 1.53 19.74
CA LYS A 107 -9.32 0.75 19.34
C LYS A 107 -10.52 1.62 18.96
N GLN A 108 -10.80 2.68 19.73
CA GLN A 108 -11.86 3.65 19.40
C GLN A 108 -11.62 4.36 18.06
N LEU A 109 -10.39 4.80 17.80
CA LEU A 109 -10.00 5.41 16.53
C LEU A 109 -10.08 4.42 15.36
N LEU A 110 -9.61 3.18 15.53
CA LEU A 110 -9.73 2.13 14.53
C LEU A 110 -11.21 1.83 14.23
N SER A 111 -12.08 1.81 15.23
CA SER A 111 -13.50 1.56 15.04
C SER A 111 -14.19 2.65 14.21
N PHE A 112 -13.90 3.92 14.51
CA PHE A 112 -14.36 5.05 13.70
C PHE A 112 -13.85 4.96 12.25
N ALA A 113 -12.56 4.70 12.09
CA ALA A 113 -11.94 4.63 10.79
C ALA A 113 -12.41 3.44 9.95
N LEU A 114 -12.64 2.29 10.58
CA LEU A 114 -13.26 1.11 9.98
C LEU A 114 -14.64 1.45 9.42
N GLY A 115 -15.44 2.23 10.15
CA GLY A 115 -16.71 2.76 9.66
C GLY A 115 -16.56 3.61 8.40
N GLY A 116 -15.56 4.49 8.36
CA GLY A 116 -15.25 5.29 7.18
C GLY A 116 -14.82 4.44 5.98
N LEU A 117 -13.94 3.46 6.20
CA LEU A 117 -13.50 2.54 5.15
C LEU A 117 -14.65 1.70 4.59
N LEU A 118 -15.45 1.08 5.47
CA LEU A 118 -16.62 0.29 5.07
C LEU A 118 -17.68 1.14 4.36
N GLY A 119 -17.90 2.37 4.84
CA GLY A 119 -18.77 3.34 4.19
C GLY A 119 -18.36 3.60 2.74
N ASN A 120 -17.06 3.86 2.50
CA ASN A 120 -16.55 4.06 1.15
C ASN A 120 -16.68 2.80 0.27
N VAL A 121 -16.37 1.62 0.80
CA VAL A 121 -16.47 0.36 0.06
C VAL A 121 -17.91 0.09 -0.38
N PHE A 122 -18.88 0.15 0.54
CA PHE A 122 -20.26 -0.21 0.25
C PHE A 122 -21.04 0.85 -0.51
N LEU A 123 -20.77 2.14 -0.26
CA LEU A 123 -21.54 3.23 -0.84
C LEU A 123 -20.95 3.74 -2.15
N HIS A 124 -19.65 3.54 -2.39
CA HIS A 124 -18.95 4.13 -3.54
C HIS A 124 -18.23 3.08 -4.38
N LEU A 125 -17.27 2.34 -3.82
CA LEU A 125 -16.42 1.47 -4.63
C LEU A 125 -17.14 0.27 -5.23
N LEU A 126 -17.95 -0.45 -4.45
CA LEU A 126 -18.66 -1.64 -4.93
C LEU A 126 -19.77 -1.29 -5.95
N PRO A 127 -20.63 -0.28 -5.72
CA PRO A 127 -21.61 0.14 -6.73
C PRO A 127 -20.95 0.59 -8.04
N GLU A 128 -19.84 1.32 -7.96
CA GLU A 128 -19.12 1.82 -9.13
C GLU A 128 -18.42 0.69 -9.90
N ALA A 129 -17.77 -0.22 -9.18
CA ALA A 129 -17.19 -1.43 -9.75
C ALA A 129 -18.25 -2.26 -10.51
N TRP A 130 -19.46 -2.37 -9.95
CA TRP A 130 -20.57 -3.05 -10.59
C TRP A 130 -20.99 -2.35 -11.90
N ALA A 131 -21.14 -1.03 -11.87
CA ALA A 131 -21.54 -0.23 -13.02
C ALA A 131 -20.55 -0.38 -14.20
N TYR A 132 -19.24 -0.27 -13.93
CA TYR A 132 -18.19 -0.41 -14.95
C TYR A 132 -18.07 -1.83 -15.51
N THR A 133 -18.30 -2.86 -14.70
CA THR A 133 -18.23 -4.24 -15.19
C THR A 133 -19.46 -4.59 -16.05
N CYS A 134 -20.62 -3.98 -15.77
CA CYS A 134 -21.82 -4.11 -16.60
C CYS A 134 -21.68 -3.37 -17.95
N SER A 135 -21.08 -2.17 -17.97
CA SER A 135 -20.92 -1.39 -19.22
C SER A 135 -19.89 -2.01 -20.18
N ALA A 136 -18.80 -2.56 -19.65
CA ALA A 136 -17.74 -3.19 -20.46
C ALA A 136 -18.18 -4.50 -21.13
N THR A 137 -19.30 -5.12 -20.70
CA THR A 137 -19.70 -6.46 -21.14
C THR A 137 -21.18 -6.53 -21.54
N CYS A 138 -21.54 -5.93 -22.66
CA CYS A 138 -22.87 -6.06 -23.26
C CYS A 138 -23.08 -7.45 -23.91
N GLY A 139 -23.76 -8.36 -23.21
CA GLY A 139 -24.28 -9.64 -23.70
C GLY A 139 -24.76 -10.57 -22.57
N HIS A 140 -25.88 -11.28 -22.73
CA HIS A 140 -26.50 -12.11 -21.67
C HIS A 140 -25.61 -13.19 -20.99
N PRO A 141 -24.55 -13.77 -21.62
CA PRO A 141 -23.59 -14.64 -20.92
C PRO A 141 -22.51 -13.88 -20.13
N ALA A 142 -22.40 -12.57 -20.33
CA ALA A 142 -21.28 -11.74 -19.87
C ALA A 142 -21.52 -11.09 -18.50
N GLU A 143 -22.78 -10.89 -18.11
CA GLU A 143 -23.16 -10.44 -16.77
C GLU A 143 -22.70 -11.43 -15.68
N GLN A 144 -22.64 -12.72 -16.02
CA GLN A 144 -22.13 -13.76 -15.12
C GLN A 144 -20.61 -13.71 -15.02
N ALA A 145 -19.90 -13.48 -16.13
CA ALA A 145 -18.44 -13.32 -16.16
C ALA A 145 -17.98 -12.08 -15.37
N ALA A 146 -18.73 -10.98 -15.45
CA ALA A 146 -18.55 -9.76 -14.65
C ALA A 146 -18.65 -10.03 -13.15
N LYS A 147 -19.73 -10.69 -12.71
CA LYS A 147 -19.92 -11.13 -11.31
C LYS A 147 -18.80 -12.05 -10.85
N PHE A 148 -18.37 -12.98 -11.70
CA PHE A 148 -17.23 -13.85 -11.41
C PHE A 148 -15.92 -13.07 -11.32
N SER A 149 -15.71 -11.99 -12.07
CA SER A 149 -14.50 -11.16 -11.98
C SER A 149 -14.41 -10.42 -10.65
N GLN A 150 -15.52 -9.84 -10.19
CA GLN A 150 -15.59 -9.15 -8.90
C GLN A 150 -15.37 -10.13 -7.73
N ILE A 151 -16.01 -11.29 -7.78
CA ILE A 151 -15.78 -12.39 -6.84
C ILE A 151 -14.32 -12.85 -6.92
N LYS A 152 -13.76 -13.07 -8.13
CA LYS A 152 -12.35 -13.45 -8.29
C LYS A 152 -11.39 -12.40 -7.74
N GLY A 153 -11.65 -11.11 -7.90
CA GLY A 153 -10.81 -10.04 -7.35
C GLY A 153 -10.78 -10.08 -5.82
N VAL A 154 -11.95 -10.21 -5.20
CA VAL A 154 -12.08 -10.40 -3.74
C VAL A 154 -11.37 -11.68 -3.31
N PHE A 155 -11.65 -12.83 -3.95
CA PHE A 155 -11.03 -14.12 -3.60
C PHE A 155 -9.52 -14.18 -3.89
N LEU A 156 -9.03 -13.46 -4.90
CA LEU A 156 -7.61 -13.35 -5.23
C LEU A 156 -6.89 -12.56 -4.14
N PHE A 157 -7.47 -11.44 -3.69
CA PHE A 157 -6.93 -10.71 -2.55
C PHE A 157 -6.93 -11.58 -1.29
N LEU A 158 -8.05 -12.28 -0.99
CA LEU A 158 -8.12 -13.20 0.14
C LEU A 158 -7.02 -14.28 0.08
N HIS A 159 -6.80 -14.91 -1.08
CA HIS A 159 -5.76 -15.93 -1.25
C HIS A 159 -4.33 -15.37 -1.17
N LEU A 160 -4.10 -14.15 -1.66
CA LEU A 160 -2.79 -13.48 -1.58
C LEU A 160 -2.47 -13.01 -0.16
N SER A 161 -3.48 -12.65 0.63
CA SER A 161 -3.33 -12.14 2.00
C SER A 161 -3.29 -13.26 3.06
N LEU A 162 -3.88 -14.42 2.77
CA LEU A 162 -3.85 -15.63 3.60
C LEU A 162 -2.44 -16.09 4.05
N PRO A 163 -1.40 -16.16 3.20
CA PRO A 163 -0.07 -16.61 3.61
C PRO A 163 0.61 -15.64 4.61
N PHE A 164 0.21 -14.37 4.66
CA PHE A 164 0.72 -13.41 5.65
C PHE A 164 0.03 -13.55 7.01
N CYS A 165 -1.22 -14.01 7.03
CA CYS A 165 -1.99 -14.24 8.26
C CYS A 165 -1.57 -15.52 9.02
N VAL A 166 -0.98 -16.50 8.31
CA VAL A 166 -0.59 -17.81 8.88
C VAL A 166 0.81 -17.82 9.49
N TYR A 167 1.57 -16.72 9.46
CA TYR A 167 2.81 -16.66 10.23
C TYR A 167 2.49 -16.51 11.73
N PRO A 168 2.70 -17.56 12.55
CA PRO A 168 2.48 -17.43 13.98
C PRO A 168 3.60 -16.55 14.51
N GLY A 169 3.26 -15.36 14.98
CA GLY A 169 4.10 -14.68 15.95
C GLY A 169 4.37 -15.64 17.12
N PRO A 170 5.57 -15.63 17.73
CA PRO A 170 5.83 -16.47 18.90
C PRO A 170 4.77 -16.16 19.96
N ALA A 171 4.01 -17.18 20.34
CA ALA A 171 2.95 -17.04 21.33
C ALA A 171 3.50 -16.37 22.60
N PRO A 172 2.76 -15.44 23.22
CA PRO A 172 3.14 -14.94 24.53
C PRO A 172 3.13 -16.13 25.49
N SER A 173 4.28 -16.40 26.13
CA SER A 173 4.36 -17.33 27.25
C SER A 173 3.37 -16.85 28.31
N LYS A 174 2.25 -17.56 28.44
CA LYS A 174 1.35 -17.42 29.59
C LYS A 174 2.14 -17.91 30.80
N ASP A 175 2.73 -16.99 31.55
CA ASP A 175 3.16 -17.27 32.92
C ASP A 175 1.89 -17.44 33.78
N PRO A 176 1.68 -18.60 34.43
CA PRO A 176 0.67 -18.72 35.45
C PRO A 176 1.31 -18.40 36.81
N THR A 177 1.16 -17.14 37.25
CA THR A 177 1.22 -16.84 38.69
C THR A 177 -0.18 -17.02 39.27
N THR A 178 -0.46 -18.20 39.83
CA THR A 178 -1.31 -18.44 41.02
C THR A 178 -1.62 -19.93 41.17
N ALA A 179 -1.07 -20.56 42.22
CA ALA A 179 -1.80 -21.43 43.15
C ALA A 179 -0.79 -22.22 44.01
N ALA A 180 -0.55 -21.75 45.23
CA ALA A 180 -0.10 -22.61 46.30
C ALA A 180 -1.28 -23.45 46.81
N SER A 181 -1.17 -24.78 46.80
CA SER A 181 -1.42 -25.66 47.97
C SER A 181 -1.67 -27.14 47.59
N ALA A 182 -0.97 -27.99 48.35
CA ALA A 182 -1.33 -29.34 48.79
C ALA A 182 -1.43 -30.53 47.80
N GLY A 183 -0.70 -31.60 48.12
CA GLY A 183 -1.07 -32.98 47.74
C GLY A 183 0.10 -33.86 47.29
N ALA A 184 0.77 -34.51 48.24
CA ALA A 184 1.79 -35.52 47.97
C ALA A 184 1.19 -36.81 47.39
N THR A 185 1.81 -37.41 46.35
CA THR A 185 1.95 -38.87 46.22
C THR A 185 3.02 -39.25 45.19
N LEU A 186 3.93 -40.13 45.60
CA LEU A 186 5.00 -40.77 44.82
C LEU A 186 4.43 -41.91 43.96
N ASN A 187 4.85 -42.05 42.69
CA ASN A 187 5.39 -43.32 42.20
C ASN A 187 6.15 -43.19 40.87
N GLY A 188 7.08 -44.14 40.65
CA GLY A 188 8.21 -44.07 39.72
C GLY A 188 7.88 -44.14 38.23
N GLY A 189 8.70 -43.41 37.46
CA GLY A 189 8.78 -43.47 36.01
C GLY A 189 9.87 -42.53 35.50
N ARG A 190 11.10 -43.03 35.36
CA ARG A 190 12.20 -42.25 34.76
C ARG A 190 11.90 -42.01 33.28
N CYS A 191 11.50 -40.78 32.94
CA CYS A 191 11.72 -40.23 31.63
C CYS A 191 12.47 -38.91 31.84
N LEU A 192 13.72 -38.84 31.38
CA LEU A 192 14.50 -37.60 31.37
C LEU A 192 13.80 -36.65 30.39
N ALA A 193 12.85 -35.85 30.89
CA ALA A 193 12.40 -34.67 30.20
C ALA A 193 13.59 -33.70 30.18
N GLN A 194 14.21 -33.53 29.01
CA GLN A 194 15.12 -32.42 28.78
C GLN A 194 14.39 -31.13 29.15
N PRO A 195 15.01 -30.20 29.90
CA PRO A 195 14.44 -28.87 30.03
C PRO A 195 14.37 -28.27 28.63
N ALA A 196 13.17 -27.92 28.18
CA ALA A 196 12.98 -27.16 26.97
C ALA A 196 13.89 -25.92 27.08
N ALA A 197 14.84 -25.79 26.16
CA ALA A 197 15.77 -24.68 26.17
C ALA A 197 14.96 -23.39 26.04
N GLU A 198 14.95 -22.58 27.10
CA GLU A 198 14.50 -21.19 27.06
C GLU A 198 15.10 -20.53 25.80
N PRO A 199 14.28 -19.96 24.91
CA PRO A 199 14.81 -19.33 23.70
C PRO A 199 15.78 -18.24 24.15
N GLY A 200 17.07 -18.44 23.85
CA GLY A 200 18.10 -17.49 24.26
C GLY A 200 17.74 -16.07 23.83
N LEU A 201 18.08 -15.07 24.65
CA LEU A 201 17.79 -13.65 24.41
C LEU A 201 18.09 -13.20 22.97
N GLY A 202 19.12 -13.75 22.33
CA GLY A 202 19.47 -13.48 20.94
C GLY A 202 18.53 -14.05 19.87
N ALA A 203 17.75 -15.09 20.18
CA ALA A 203 16.68 -15.61 19.34
C ALA A 203 15.41 -14.75 19.46
N VAL A 204 15.07 -14.32 20.68
CA VAL A 204 13.95 -13.39 20.94
C VAL A 204 14.19 -12.05 20.24
N VAL A 205 15.37 -11.44 20.40
CA VAL A 205 15.71 -10.17 19.73
C VAL A 205 15.69 -10.29 18.21
N ARG A 206 16.12 -11.43 17.65
CA ARG A 206 16.00 -11.69 16.20
C ARG A 206 14.55 -11.77 15.75
N SER A 207 13.71 -12.49 16.50
CA SER A 207 12.28 -12.61 16.18
C SER A 207 11.56 -11.27 16.20
N ILE A 208 11.85 -10.41 17.18
CA ILE A 208 11.25 -9.07 17.27
C ILE A 208 11.69 -8.17 16.09
N LYS A 209 12.96 -8.24 15.67
CA LYS A 209 13.43 -7.52 14.47
C LYS A 209 12.78 -8.04 13.18
N VAL A 210 12.64 -9.36 13.04
CA VAL A 210 11.95 -9.98 11.90
C VAL A 210 10.50 -9.50 11.83
N SER A 211 9.80 -9.45 12.98
CA SER A 211 8.44 -8.91 13.06
C SER A 211 8.35 -7.45 12.57
N GLY A 212 9.29 -6.59 12.94
CA GLY A 212 9.32 -5.21 12.44
C GLY A 212 9.49 -5.09 10.92
N TYR A 213 10.33 -5.92 10.30
CA TYR A 213 10.49 -5.93 8.84
C TYR A 213 9.29 -6.53 8.11
N LEU A 214 8.67 -7.57 8.67
CA LEU A 214 7.43 -8.15 8.13
C LEU A 214 6.30 -7.12 8.16
N ASN A 215 6.22 -6.33 9.23
CA ASN A 215 5.26 -5.24 9.34
C ASN A 215 5.45 -4.19 8.23
N LEU A 216 6.69 -3.76 7.99
CA LEU A 216 7.02 -2.83 6.90
C LEU A 216 6.67 -3.39 5.52
N LEU A 217 6.87 -4.69 5.31
CA LEU A 217 6.49 -5.33 4.06
C LEU A 217 4.97 -5.33 3.88
N ALA A 218 4.21 -5.70 4.92
CA ALA A 218 2.75 -5.66 4.91
C ALA A 218 2.25 -4.25 4.60
N ASN A 219 2.75 -3.24 5.33
CA ASN A 219 2.41 -1.84 5.09
C ASN A 219 2.79 -1.37 3.67
N THR A 220 3.94 -1.80 3.11
CA THR A 220 4.28 -1.49 1.71
C THR A 220 3.27 -2.05 0.71
N ILE A 221 2.76 -3.26 0.96
CA ILE A 221 1.73 -3.89 0.12
C ILE A 221 0.40 -3.14 0.27
N ASP A 222 0.01 -2.80 1.50
CA ASP A 222 -1.21 -2.03 1.78
C ASP A 222 -1.15 -0.67 1.09
N ASN A 223 -0.06 0.08 1.27
CA ASN A 223 0.17 1.35 0.59
C ASN A 223 0.13 1.21 -0.93
N PHE A 224 0.70 0.15 -1.52
CA PHE A 224 0.56 -0.11 -2.95
C PHE A 224 -0.90 -0.29 -3.38
N THR A 225 -1.68 -1.07 -2.62
CA THR A 225 -3.12 -1.23 -2.91
C THR A 225 -3.92 0.04 -2.68
N HIS A 226 -3.52 0.90 -1.74
CA HIS A 226 -4.07 2.23 -1.51
C HIS A 226 -3.85 3.12 -2.74
N GLY A 227 -2.62 3.13 -3.27
CA GLY A 227 -2.28 3.83 -4.50
C GLY A 227 -3.11 3.36 -5.70
N LEU A 228 -3.27 2.04 -5.87
CA LEU A 228 -4.15 1.47 -6.90
C LEU A 228 -5.60 1.96 -6.76
N ALA A 229 -6.14 1.92 -5.54
CA ALA A 229 -7.51 2.30 -5.25
C ALA A 229 -7.78 3.79 -5.48
N VAL A 230 -6.88 4.65 -5.00
CA VAL A 230 -6.93 6.11 -5.19
C VAL A 230 -6.91 6.44 -6.67
N ALA A 231 -5.95 5.90 -7.41
CA ALA A 231 -5.82 6.17 -8.83
C ALA A 231 -7.04 5.68 -9.62
N ALA A 232 -7.46 4.43 -9.44
CA ALA A 232 -8.64 3.89 -10.12
C ALA A 232 -9.92 4.66 -9.78
N SER A 233 -10.05 5.19 -8.56
CA SER A 233 -11.17 6.03 -8.16
C SER A 233 -11.16 7.39 -8.88
N PHE A 234 -10.00 8.02 -9.03
CA PHE A 234 -9.86 9.25 -9.82
C PHE A 234 -10.03 9.02 -11.32
N LEU A 235 -9.73 7.81 -11.83
CA LEU A 235 -10.05 7.42 -13.21
C LEU A 235 -11.56 7.38 -13.46
N VAL A 236 -12.36 7.06 -12.44
CA VAL A 236 -13.82 7.12 -12.52
C VAL A 236 -14.30 8.56 -12.45
N SER A 237 -14.00 9.26 -11.36
CA SER A 237 -14.39 10.65 -11.18
C SER A 237 -13.60 11.33 -10.07
N LYS A 238 -13.50 12.66 -10.13
CA LYS A 238 -12.87 13.46 -9.07
C LYS A 238 -13.54 13.24 -7.71
N LYS A 239 -14.87 13.11 -7.70
CA LYS A 239 -15.68 12.84 -6.49
C LYS A 239 -15.31 11.50 -5.84
N ILE A 240 -15.35 10.40 -6.60
CA ILE A 240 -15.02 9.07 -6.07
C ILE A 240 -13.54 9.00 -5.65
N GLY A 241 -12.64 9.62 -6.42
CA GLY A 241 -11.22 9.75 -6.05
C GLY A 241 -10.98 10.44 -4.71
N LEU A 242 -11.67 11.56 -4.45
CA LEU A 242 -11.55 12.29 -3.19
C LEU A 242 -12.15 11.52 -2.01
N LEU A 243 -13.32 10.90 -2.21
CA LEU A 243 -13.97 10.04 -1.21
C LEU A 243 -13.07 8.87 -0.80
N THR A 244 -12.51 8.17 -1.78
CA THR A 244 -11.59 7.05 -1.55
C THR A 244 -10.32 7.50 -0.85
N THR A 245 -9.71 8.60 -1.28
CA THR A 245 -8.49 9.13 -0.64
C THR A 245 -8.75 9.46 0.84
N MET A 246 -9.86 10.12 1.15
CA MET A 246 -10.22 10.48 2.52
C MET A 246 -10.51 9.24 3.37
N ALA A 247 -11.24 8.25 2.82
CA ALA A 247 -11.52 7.00 3.51
C ALA A 247 -10.27 6.18 3.80
N ILE A 248 -9.31 6.20 2.87
CA ILE A 248 -8.02 5.56 3.07
C ILE A 248 -7.24 6.25 4.17
N LEU A 249 -7.07 7.57 4.06
CA LEU A 249 -6.34 8.36 5.04
C LEU A 249 -6.91 8.22 6.46
N LEU A 250 -8.23 8.14 6.60
CA LEU A 250 -8.87 7.95 7.89
C LEU A 250 -8.54 6.63 8.58
N HIS A 251 -8.37 5.53 7.84
CA HIS A 251 -7.97 4.24 8.42
C HIS A 251 -6.47 4.02 8.46
N GLU A 252 -5.72 4.65 7.57
CA GLU A 252 -4.28 4.55 7.57
C GLU A 252 -3.67 5.24 8.78
N ILE A 253 -4.20 6.40 9.19
CA ILE A 253 -3.67 7.12 10.36
C ILE A 253 -3.65 6.24 11.63
N PRO A 254 -4.76 5.60 12.06
CA PRO A 254 -4.73 4.70 13.21
C PRO A 254 -3.83 3.48 13.00
N HIS A 255 -3.79 2.90 11.80
CA HIS A 255 -2.94 1.75 11.48
C HIS A 255 -1.46 2.10 11.58
N GLU A 256 -1.04 3.23 11.03
CA GLU A 256 0.35 3.70 11.03
C GLU A 256 0.86 3.97 12.45
N VAL A 257 -0.03 4.42 13.36
CA VAL A 257 0.30 4.55 14.79
C VAL A 257 0.59 3.19 15.43
N GLY A 258 -0.15 2.14 15.06
CA GLY A 258 0.09 0.76 15.50
C GLY A 258 1.40 0.20 14.95
N ASP A 259 1.62 0.35 13.64
CA ASP A 259 2.84 -0.07 12.95
C ASP A 259 4.10 0.60 13.51
N PHE A 260 4.01 1.89 13.81
CA PHE A 260 5.08 2.64 14.44
C PHE A 260 5.42 2.06 15.82
N ALA A 261 4.42 1.64 16.58
CA ALA A 261 4.61 0.97 17.87
C ALA A 261 5.36 -0.36 17.72
N ILE A 262 5.08 -1.13 16.66
CA ILE A 262 5.75 -2.39 16.35
C ILE A 262 7.23 -2.14 16.02
N LEU A 263 7.53 -1.11 15.22
CA LEU A 263 8.92 -0.73 14.89
C LEU A 263 9.71 -0.28 16.13
N LEU A 264 9.11 0.51 17.01
CA LEU A 264 9.75 0.88 18.28
C LEU A 264 10.02 -0.35 19.16
N ARG A 265 9.10 -1.33 19.20
CA ARG A 265 9.30 -2.61 19.92
C ARG A 265 10.40 -3.46 19.28
N ALA A 266 10.54 -3.41 17.96
CA ALA A 266 11.62 -4.02 17.19
C ALA A 266 13.02 -3.41 17.42
N GLY A 267 13.08 -2.31 18.17
CA GLY A 267 14.32 -1.65 18.57
C GLY A 267 14.80 -0.57 17.62
N PHE A 268 13.94 -0.11 16.70
CA PHE A 268 14.22 1.08 15.89
C PHE A 268 13.99 2.35 16.73
N ASP A 269 14.82 3.37 16.53
CA ASP A 269 14.54 4.69 17.07
C ASP A 269 13.41 5.36 16.29
N ARG A 270 12.77 6.36 16.90
CA ARG A 270 11.60 7.05 16.34
C ARG A 270 11.83 7.66 14.94
N TRP A 271 13.03 8.15 14.65
CA TRP A 271 13.34 8.76 13.37
C TRP A 271 13.59 7.69 12.31
N SER A 272 14.26 6.60 12.68
CA SER A 272 14.42 5.44 11.79
C SER A 272 13.08 4.78 11.49
N ALA A 273 12.22 4.61 12.49
CA ALA A 273 10.86 4.10 12.30
C ALA A 273 10.07 5.00 11.34
N ALA A 274 10.05 6.32 11.55
CA ALA A 274 9.34 7.25 10.67
C ALA A 274 9.89 7.27 9.24
N LYS A 275 11.22 7.17 9.05
CA LYS A 275 11.83 7.07 7.71
C LYS A 275 11.45 5.77 7.01
N LEU A 276 11.43 4.65 7.74
CA LEU A 276 11.04 3.35 7.18
C LEU A 276 9.57 3.35 6.80
N GLN A 277 8.72 3.91 7.64
CA GLN A 277 7.29 4.05 7.38
C GLN A 277 7.04 4.98 6.19
N LEU A 278 7.71 6.14 6.13
CA LEU A 278 7.68 7.02 4.96
C LEU A 278 8.18 6.33 3.68
N SER A 279 9.13 5.39 3.77
CA SER A 279 9.60 4.66 2.59
C SER A 279 8.51 3.75 1.97
N THR A 280 7.51 3.35 2.75
CA THR A 280 6.36 2.57 2.24
C THR A 280 5.45 3.41 1.33
N ALA A 281 5.49 4.75 1.43
CA ALA A 281 4.79 5.66 0.53
C ALA A 281 5.20 5.50 -0.95
N LEU A 282 6.43 5.01 -1.22
CA LEU A 282 6.85 4.63 -2.56
C LEU A 282 5.98 3.50 -3.12
N GLY A 283 5.55 2.55 -2.28
CA GLY A 283 4.60 1.51 -2.66
C GLY A 283 3.32 2.12 -3.20
N GLY A 284 2.74 3.09 -2.49
CA GLY A 284 1.55 3.81 -2.94
C GLY A 284 1.73 4.54 -4.26
N LEU A 285 2.81 5.31 -4.40
CA LEU A 285 3.10 5.99 -5.67
C LEU A 285 3.25 5.01 -6.83
N LEU A 286 3.90 3.86 -6.60
CA LEU A 286 4.03 2.81 -7.60
C LEU A 286 2.68 2.17 -7.94
N GLY A 287 1.80 1.97 -6.96
CA GLY A 287 0.43 1.49 -7.17
C GLY A 287 -0.40 2.47 -8.00
N ALA A 288 -0.35 3.75 -7.66
CA ALA A 288 -1.03 4.80 -8.43
C ALA A 288 -0.51 4.87 -9.87
N CYS A 289 0.81 4.90 -10.06
CA CYS A 289 1.44 4.85 -11.37
C CYS A 289 1.03 3.59 -12.14
N PHE A 290 0.99 2.41 -11.50
CA PHE A 290 0.59 1.17 -12.14
C PHE A 290 -0.86 1.26 -12.65
N ALA A 291 -1.80 1.70 -11.81
CA ALA A 291 -3.20 1.85 -12.23
C ALA A 291 -3.32 2.77 -13.45
N ILE A 292 -2.64 3.91 -13.46
CA ILE A 292 -2.76 4.87 -14.56
C ILE A 292 -2.01 4.41 -15.83
N CYS A 293 -0.85 3.77 -15.69
CA CYS A 293 -0.09 3.22 -16.81
C CYS A 293 -0.77 2.02 -17.47
N THR A 294 -1.59 1.25 -16.73
CA THR A 294 -2.37 0.14 -17.31
C THR A 294 -3.57 0.58 -18.14
N GLN A 295 -3.80 1.89 -18.30
CA GLN A 295 -4.78 2.42 -19.24
C GLN A 295 -4.41 2.01 -20.68
N SER A 296 -5.08 0.98 -21.17
CA SER A 296 -4.98 0.50 -22.54
C SER A 296 -5.53 1.54 -23.53
N PRO A 297 -5.06 1.57 -24.80
CA PRO A 297 -5.69 2.36 -25.87
C PRO A 297 -7.18 2.05 -26.08
N LYS A 298 -7.67 0.93 -25.50
CA LYS A 298 -9.07 0.49 -25.55
C LYS A 298 -9.99 1.19 -24.54
N GLY A 299 -9.45 2.01 -23.63
CA GLY A 299 -10.24 2.86 -22.73
C GLY A 299 -10.01 2.60 -21.25
N VAL A 300 -10.51 3.53 -20.43
CA VAL A 300 -10.40 3.54 -18.96
C VAL A 300 -11.19 2.40 -18.31
N GLU A 301 -12.24 1.92 -18.99
CA GLU A 301 -13.19 0.94 -18.46
C GLU A 301 -12.54 -0.40 -18.10
N GLU A 302 -11.62 -0.90 -18.92
CA GLU A 302 -10.96 -2.20 -18.69
C GLU A 302 -10.11 -2.16 -17.40
N THR A 303 -9.37 -1.08 -17.17
CA THR A 303 -8.54 -0.88 -15.98
C THR A 303 -9.39 -0.78 -14.72
N VAL A 304 -10.44 0.05 -14.75
CA VAL A 304 -11.33 0.27 -13.60
C VAL A 304 -12.09 -1.01 -13.24
N ALA A 305 -12.53 -1.78 -14.23
CA ALA A 305 -13.37 -2.97 -14.05
C ALA A 305 -12.69 -4.11 -13.28
N TRP A 306 -11.37 -4.13 -13.14
CA TRP A 306 -10.68 -5.12 -12.31
C TRP A 306 -10.04 -4.50 -11.05
N ILE A 307 -9.51 -3.27 -11.14
CA ILE A 307 -8.84 -2.64 -9.98
C ILE A 307 -9.86 -2.32 -8.89
N LEU A 308 -11.01 -1.73 -9.21
CA LEU A 308 -11.98 -1.35 -8.18
C LEU A 308 -12.54 -2.57 -7.42
N PRO A 309 -12.96 -3.67 -8.07
CA PRO A 309 -13.31 -4.89 -7.34
C PRO A 309 -12.18 -5.45 -6.48
N PHE A 310 -10.95 -5.46 -7.01
CA PHE A 310 -9.78 -5.99 -6.31
C PHE A 310 -9.50 -5.19 -5.04
N THR A 311 -9.44 -3.86 -5.13
CA THR A 311 -9.18 -2.99 -3.97
C THR A 311 -10.36 -2.94 -3.00
N SER A 312 -11.61 -2.99 -3.49
CA SER A 312 -12.80 -3.11 -2.63
C SER A 312 -12.78 -4.39 -1.80
N GLY A 313 -12.41 -5.52 -2.42
CA GLY A 313 -12.21 -6.78 -1.72
C GLY A 313 -11.09 -6.72 -0.69
N GLY A 314 -10.01 -6.01 -1.04
CA GLY A 314 -8.90 -5.75 -0.12
C GLY A 314 -9.31 -4.97 1.12
N PHE A 315 -10.02 -3.86 0.94
CA PHE A 315 -10.55 -3.07 2.04
C PHE A 315 -11.55 -3.84 2.89
N LEU A 316 -12.39 -4.68 2.27
CA LEU A 316 -13.30 -5.53 3.03
C LEU A 316 -12.55 -6.59 3.86
N TYR A 317 -11.45 -7.14 3.34
CA TYR A 317 -10.61 -8.07 4.09
C TYR A 317 -9.92 -7.38 5.27
N ILE A 318 -9.25 -6.24 5.04
CA ILE A 318 -8.60 -5.47 6.10
C ILE A 318 -9.62 -5.13 7.18
N ALA A 319 -10.80 -4.67 6.76
CA ALA A 319 -11.89 -4.33 7.66
C ALA A 319 -12.37 -5.52 8.50
N LEU A 320 -12.73 -6.64 7.87
CA LEU A 320 -13.42 -7.75 8.54
C LEU A 320 -12.51 -8.79 9.18
N VAL A 321 -11.29 -8.96 8.66
CA VAL A 321 -10.36 -10.01 9.11
C VAL A 321 -9.26 -9.44 9.98
N ASN A 322 -8.75 -8.24 9.67
CA ASN A 322 -7.64 -7.67 10.44
C ASN A 322 -8.13 -6.79 11.60
N VAL A 323 -9.15 -5.95 11.38
CA VAL A 323 -9.57 -4.94 12.37
C VAL A 323 -10.78 -5.36 13.18
N LEU A 324 -11.82 -5.90 12.54
CA LEU A 324 -13.08 -6.23 13.22
C LEU A 324 -12.90 -7.24 14.37
N PRO A 325 -12.09 -8.32 14.27
CA PRO A 325 -11.91 -9.25 15.37
C PRO A 325 -11.35 -8.58 16.64
N ASP A 326 -10.36 -7.70 16.50
CA ASP A 326 -9.76 -6.96 17.62
C ASP A 326 -10.75 -6.02 18.33
N LEU A 327 -11.75 -5.53 17.60
CA LEU A 327 -12.86 -4.74 18.14
C LEU A 327 -13.91 -5.63 18.85
N LEU A 328 -14.13 -6.85 18.34
CA LEU A 328 -15.06 -7.81 18.93
C LEU A 328 -14.53 -8.49 20.18
N GLU A 329 -13.21 -8.52 20.40
CA GLU A 329 -12.56 -9.03 21.62
C GLU A 329 -12.68 -8.08 22.83
N GLU A 330 -13.60 -7.11 22.83
CA GLU A 330 -13.82 -6.21 23.96
C GLU A 330 -14.80 -6.82 24.98
N ASP A 331 -14.30 -7.11 26.19
CA ASP A 331 -15.07 -7.77 27.27
C ASP A 331 -16.14 -6.85 27.89
N ASP A 332 -15.90 -5.54 27.93
CA ASP A 332 -16.82 -4.57 28.54
C ASP A 332 -17.92 -4.15 27.55
N PRO A 333 -19.22 -4.38 27.86
CA PRO A 333 -20.32 -4.14 26.94
C PRO A 333 -20.51 -2.65 26.63
N TRP A 334 -20.13 -1.76 27.56
CA TRP A 334 -20.23 -0.33 27.33
C TRP A 334 -19.16 0.15 26.34
N HIS A 335 -17.93 -0.33 26.47
CA HIS A 335 -16.88 -0.06 25.50
C HIS A 335 -17.17 -0.67 24.13
N SER A 336 -17.72 -1.88 24.07
CA SER A 336 -18.21 -2.47 22.83
C SER A 336 -19.27 -1.59 22.15
N LEU A 337 -20.26 -1.10 22.92
CA LEU A 337 -21.27 -0.16 22.39
C LEU A 337 -20.63 1.13 21.87
N GLN A 338 -19.66 1.70 22.58
CA GLN A 338 -18.94 2.90 22.12
C GLN A 338 -18.22 2.66 20.80
N GLN A 339 -17.59 1.50 20.61
CA GLN A 339 -16.95 1.13 19.35
C GLN A 339 -18.00 1.03 18.23
N VAL A 340 -19.10 0.30 18.44
CA VAL A 340 -20.19 0.21 17.44
C VAL A 340 -20.73 1.59 17.06
N LEU A 341 -20.94 2.48 18.04
CA LEU A 341 -21.39 3.85 17.76
C LEU A 341 -20.36 4.66 16.97
N LEU A 342 -19.06 4.51 17.26
CA LEU A 342 -17.99 5.15 16.51
C LEU A 342 -17.90 4.63 15.07
N LEU A 343 -18.07 3.33 14.86
CA LEU A 343 -18.17 2.72 13.54
C LEU A 343 -19.35 3.29 12.75
N CYS A 344 -20.55 3.34 13.35
CA CYS A 344 -21.71 3.98 12.72
C CYS A 344 -21.44 5.46 12.42
N THR A 345 -20.76 6.17 13.33
CA THR A 345 -20.38 7.57 13.12
C THR A 345 -19.42 7.72 11.94
N GLY A 346 -18.45 6.82 11.76
CA GLY A 346 -17.56 6.81 10.60
C GLY A 346 -18.31 6.66 9.27
N ILE A 347 -19.30 5.75 9.22
CA ILE A 347 -20.17 5.57 8.05
C ILE A 347 -20.95 6.86 7.76
N VAL A 348 -21.55 7.48 8.80
CA VAL A 348 -22.29 8.72 8.65
C VAL A 348 -21.40 9.86 8.17
N VAL A 349 -20.18 9.98 8.69
CA VAL A 349 -19.20 10.99 8.24
C VAL A 349 -18.89 10.80 6.75
N MET A 350 -18.75 9.57 6.27
CA MET A 350 -18.56 9.30 4.84
C MET A 350 -19.76 9.71 3.99
N VAL A 351 -20.98 9.39 4.44
CA VAL A 351 -22.20 9.81 3.76
C VAL A 351 -22.24 11.33 3.67
N LEU A 352 -21.99 12.03 4.78
CA LEU A 352 -21.97 13.49 4.81
C LEU A 352 -20.90 14.06 3.88
N PHE A 353 -19.69 13.50 3.91
CA PHE A 353 -18.61 13.94 3.02
C PHE A 353 -18.98 13.75 1.54
N SER A 354 -19.63 12.64 1.20
CA SER A 354 -20.15 12.37 -0.15
C SER A 354 -21.21 13.38 -0.62
N LEU A 355 -21.98 13.93 0.32
CA LEU A 355 -22.96 14.99 0.02
C LEU A 355 -22.30 16.36 -0.18
N PHE A 356 -21.17 16.62 0.50
CA PHE A 356 -20.43 17.88 0.36
C PHE A 356 -19.52 17.93 -0.87
N VAL A 357 -19.00 16.79 -1.30
CA VAL A 357 -18.18 16.68 -2.51
C VAL A 357 -19.11 16.50 -3.70
N GLU A 358 -19.37 17.58 -4.44
CA GLU A 358 -20.18 17.56 -5.68
C GLU A 358 -19.44 16.97 -6.87
#